data_AF-A0A4P6P049-F1
#
_entry.id   AF-A0A4P6P049-F1
#
_cell.length_a   1.000
_cell.length_b   1.000
_cell.length_c   1.000
_cell.angle_alpha   90.00
_cell.angle_beta   90.00
_cell.angle_gamma   90.00
#
_symmetry.space_group_name_H-M   'P 1'
#
loop_
_entity.id
_entity.type
_entity.pdbx_description
1 polymer ?
#
loop_
_entity_poly.entity_id
_entity_poly.type
_entity_poly.pdbx_seq_one_letter_code
_entity_poly.pdbx_strand_id
1 'polypeptide(L)'
;MNKQRTLRFQIIFPIAMAMLVIVLLVSFTTPSFVKRIIQSQVSHNSINALQQIKTLRAYYTQHIVKKVQDNTDMLVAIDHYNKSDTIPLPATMIHDLSELFDKNGSQLRLYSHYPFPQREQRHLDKFEEKAWFALNQQPEKVIETLEIQGDKSLLR
;
A
#
# COMPACT_ATOMS: atom_id res chain seq x y z
N MET A 1 -59.61 11.29 -27.43
CA MET A 1 -58.16 11.62 -27.36
C MET A 1 -57.46 10.99 -26.14
N ASN A 2 -57.78 9.73 -25.76
CA ASN A 2 -57.27 9.11 -24.51
C ASN A 2 -56.58 7.74 -24.65
N LYS A 3 -56.67 7.08 -25.82
CA LYS A 3 -56.15 5.71 -26.01
C LYS A 3 -54.61 5.64 -26.13
N GLN A 4 -53.96 6.73 -26.54
CA GLN A 4 -52.50 6.79 -26.64
C GLN A 4 -51.81 7.03 -25.28
N ARG A 5 -52.47 7.68 -24.31
CA ARG A 5 -51.93 7.87 -22.96
C ARG A 5 -51.89 6.55 -22.17
N THR A 6 -52.91 5.71 -22.31
CA THR A 6 -53.01 4.41 -21.63
C THR A 6 -51.98 3.40 -22.15
N LEU A 7 -51.74 3.35 -23.46
CA LEU A 7 -50.73 2.48 -24.07
C LEU A 7 -49.30 2.87 -23.68
N ARG A 8 -48.99 4.18 -23.66
CA ARG A 8 -47.70 4.68 -23.19
C ARG A 8 -47.48 4.36 -21.71
N PHE A 9 -48.50 4.52 -20.87
CA PHE A 9 -48.40 4.20 -19.43
C PHE A 9 -48.25 2.69 -19.18
N GLN A 10 -48.93 1.83 -19.96
CA GLN A 10 -48.82 0.36 -19.85
C GLN A 10 -47.44 -0.19 -20.25
N ILE A 11 -46.68 0.51 -21.10
CA ILE A 11 -45.34 0.06 -21.54
C ILE A 11 -44.23 0.76 -20.73
N ILE A 12 -44.36 2.06 -20.48
CA ILE A 12 -43.30 2.84 -19.79
C ILE A 12 -43.22 2.47 -18.31
N PHE A 13 -44.35 2.22 -17.63
CA PHE A 13 -44.37 1.88 -16.22
C PHE A 13 -43.62 0.57 -15.88
N PRO A 14 -43.86 -0.58 -16.55
CA PRO A 14 -43.11 -1.80 -16.26
C PRO A 14 -41.63 -1.69 -16.64
N ILE A 15 -41.27 -0.94 -17.67
CA ILE A 15 -39.86 -0.70 -18.05
C ILE A 15 -39.16 0.16 -16.98
N ALA A 16 -39.80 1.23 -16.50
CA ALA A 16 -39.26 2.06 -15.43
C ALA A 16 -39.14 1.28 -14.12
N MET A 17 -40.13 0.43 -13.81
CA MET A 17 -40.10 -0.44 -12.63
C MET A 17 -38.99 -1.49 -12.73
N ALA A 18 -38.81 -2.12 -13.90
CA ALA A 18 -37.71 -3.06 -14.14
C ALA A 18 -36.34 -2.37 -14.03
N MET A 19 -36.17 -1.17 -14.60
CA MET A 19 -34.95 -0.38 -14.43
C MET A 19 -34.66 -0.06 -12.96
N LEU A 20 -35.68 0.35 -12.20
CA LEU A 20 -35.54 0.64 -10.77
C LEU A 20 -35.13 -0.60 -9.96
N VAL A 21 -35.73 -1.76 -10.27
CA VAL A 21 -35.35 -3.05 -9.64
C VAL A 21 -33.92 -3.43 -9.97
N ILE A 22 -33.47 -3.24 -11.22
CA ILE A 22 -32.07 -3.49 -11.63
C ILE A 22 -31.12 -2.56 -10.87
N VAL A 23 -31.42 -1.26 -10.77
CA VAL A 23 -30.59 -0.29 -10.03
C VAL A 23 -30.49 -0.67 -8.56
N LEU A 24 -31.59 -1.08 -7.92
CA LEU A 24 -31.60 -1.52 -6.53
C LEU A 24 -30.79 -2.81 -6.33
N LEU A 25 -30.93 -3.78 -7.23
CA LEU A 25 -30.16 -5.03 -7.20
C LEU A 25 -28.66 -4.77 -7.32
N VAL A 26 -28.24 -3.92 -8.26
CA VAL A 26 -26.84 -3.54 -8.43
C VAL A 26 -26.33 -2.82 -7.18
N SER A 27 -27.08 -1.85 -6.66
CA SER A 27 -26.69 -1.10 -5.46
C SER A 27 -26.55 -2.00 -4.22
N PHE A 28 -27.36 -3.04 -4.08
CA PHE A 28 -27.32 -3.93 -2.91
C PHE A 28 -26.25 -5.03 -3.02
N THR A 29 -25.92 -5.49 -4.24
CA THR A 29 -24.97 -6.59 -4.45
C THR A 29 -23.51 -6.13 -4.58
N THR A 30 -23.28 -4.93 -5.14
CA THR A 30 -21.93 -4.35 -5.36
C THR A 30 -21.04 -4.29 -4.10
N PRO A 31 -21.52 -3.90 -2.90
CA PRO A 31 -20.67 -3.70 -1.73
C PRO A 31 -19.91 -4.96 -1.28
N SER A 32 -20.43 -6.15 -1.58
CA SER A 32 -19.90 -7.42 -1.11
C SER A 32 -18.83 -7.99 -2.05
N PHE A 33 -19.02 -7.87 -3.36
CA PHE A 33 -18.10 -8.39 -4.37
C PHE A 33 -16.87 -7.49 -4.54
N VAL A 34 -17.05 -6.18 -4.43
CA VAL A 34 -15.97 -5.20 -4.58
C VAL A 34 -14.90 -5.37 -3.49
N LYS A 35 -15.28 -5.71 -2.24
CA LYS A 35 -14.32 -5.87 -1.14
C LYS A 35 -13.25 -6.94 -1.40
N ARG A 36 -13.64 -8.11 -1.89
CA ARG A 36 -12.70 -9.22 -2.15
C ARG A 36 -11.76 -8.92 -3.32
N ILE A 37 -12.29 -8.31 -4.37
CA ILE A 37 -11.52 -7.93 -5.56
C ILE A 37 -10.50 -6.84 -5.22
N ILE A 38 -10.90 -5.83 -4.45
CA ILE A 38 -10.00 -4.77 -4.00
C ILE A 38 -8.90 -5.35 -3.10
N GLN A 39 -9.23 -6.25 -2.16
CA GLN A 39 -8.23 -6.85 -1.28
C GLN A 39 -7.15 -7.61 -2.05
N SER A 40 -7.53 -8.52 -2.95
CA SER A 40 -6.54 -9.29 -3.72
C SER A 40 -5.70 -8.40 -4.64
N GLN A 41 -6.32 -7.39 -5.28
CA GLN A 41 -5.60 -6.51 -6.18
C GLN A 41 -4.62 -5.59 -5.42
N VAL A 42 -5.06 -5.02 -4.29
CA VAL A 42 -4.21 -4.16 -3.46
C VAL A 42 -3.07 -4.98 -2.86
N SER A 43 -3.34 -6.19 -2.36
CA SER A 43 -2.31 -7.14 -1.90
C SER A 43 -1.26 -7.41 -2.98
N HIS A 44 -1.68 -7.84 -4.19
CA HIS A 44 -0.75 -8.12 -5.28
C HIS A 44 0.08 -6.90 -5.68
N ASN A 45 -0.54 -5.72 -5.78
CA ASN A 45 0.16 -4.49 -6.12
C ASN A 45 1.17 -4.10 -5.03
N SER A 46 0.80 -4.22 -3.75
CA SER A 46 1.68 -3.95 -2.62
C SER A 46 2.87 -4.90 -2.57
N ILE A 47 2.65 -6.20 -2.79
CA ILE A 47 3.72 -7.20 -2.84
C ILE A 47 4.69 -6.89 -4.00
N ASN A 48 4.17 -6.56 -5.18
CA ASN A 48 5.00 -6.20 -6.33
C ASN A 48 5.82 -4.93 -6.07
N ALA A 49 5.22 -3.90 -5.46
CA ALA A 49 5.93 -2.68 -5.07
C ALA A 49 7.04 -2.99 -4.05
N LEU A 50 6.77 -3.82 -3.04
CA LEU A 50 7.77 -4.25 -2.07
C LEU A 50 8.93 -5.02 -2.74
N GLN A 51 8.64 -5.86 -3.73
CA GLN A 51 9.68 -6.56 -4.49
C GLN A 51 10.53 -5.58 -5.30
N GLN A 52 9.93 -4.58 -5.93
CA GLN A 52 10.66 -3.51 -6.64
C GLN A 52 11.57 -2.73 -5.68
N ILE A 53 11.08 -2.39 -4.49
CA ILE A 53 11.87 -1.71 -3.44
C ILE A 53 13.05 -2.57 -2.97
N LYS A 54 12.85 -3.88 -2.78
CA LYS A 54 13.93 -4.83 -2.45
C LYS A 54 14.98 -4.88 -3.55
N THR A 55 14.56 -5.00 -4.81
CA THR A 55 15.46 -5.00 -5.97
C THR A 55 16.26 -3.70 -6.06
N LEU A 56 15.59 -2.54 -5.88
CA LEU A 56 16.24 -1.24 -5.87
C LEU A 56 17.31 -1.16 -4.76
N ARG A 57 16.97 -1.55 -3.54
CA ARG A 57 17.91 -1.55 -2.41
C ARG A 57 19.12 -2.44 -2.69
N ALA A 58 18.89 -3.64 -3.24
CA ALA A 58 19.96 -4.57 -3.58
C ALA A 58 20.88 -3.98 -4.65
N TYR A 59 20.31 -3.43 -5.73
CA TYR A 59 21.05 -2.78 -6.80
C TYR A 59 21.89 -1.61 -6.29
N TYR A 60 21.29 -0.69 -5.52
CA TYR A 60 21.98 0.46 -4.93
C TYR A 60 23.16 0.01 -4.05
N THR A 61 22.95 -1.00 -3.22
CA THR A 61 24.00 -1.53 -2.33
C THR A 61 25.16 -2.14 -3.14
N GLN A 62 24.85 -2.96 -4.14
CA GLN A 62 25.86 -3.72 -4.89
C GLN A 62 26.61 -2.88 -5.92
N HIS A 63 25.94 -1.93 -6.55
CA HIS A 63 26.49 -1.22 -7.72
C HIS A 63 26.82 0.24 -7.47
N ILE A 64 26.30 0.85 -6.39
CA ILE A 64 26.57 2.25 -6.05
C ILE A 64 27.39 2.29 -4.77
N VAL A 65 26.83 1.87 -3.64
CA VAL A 65 27.50 1.94 -2.33
C VAL A 65 28.86 1.26 -2.36
N LYS A 66 28.91 0.02 -2.86
CA LYS A 66 30.19 -0.72 -2.95
C LYS A 66 31.23 0.02 -3.78
N LYS A 67 30.85 0.56 -4.95
CA LYS A 67 31.79 1.29 -5.81
C LYS A 67 32.29 2.58 -5.16
N VAL A 68 31.39 3.29 -4.46
CA VAL A 68 31.72 4.53 -3.76
C VAL A 68 32.70 4.25 -2.63
N GLN A 69 32.45 3.21 -1.82
CA GLN A 69 33.35 2.80 -0.74
C GLN A 69 34.70 2.29 -1.24
N ASP A 70 34.74 1.59 -2.38
CA ASP A 70 35.96 0.97 -2.90
C ASP A 70 36.83 1.94 -3.71
N ASN A 71 36.27 3.02 -4.28
CA ASN A 71 36.96 3.84 -5.29
C ASN A 71 36.95 5.36 -5.03
N THR A 72 36.33 5.83 -3.94
CA THR A 72 36.22 7.26 -3.64
C THR A 72 36.36 7.52 -2.14
N ASP A 73 36.64 8.78 -1.79
CA ASP A 73 36.65 9.23 -0.39
C ASP A 73 35.25 9.64 0.12
N MET A 74 34.19 9.43 -0.67
CA MET A 74 32.84 9.77 -0.24
C MET A 74 32.36 8.86 0.90
N LEU A 75 31.60 9.44 1.82
CA LEU A 75 31.06 8.77 2.98
C LEU A 75 29.68 8.15 2.69
N VAL A 76 29.37 7.07 3.40
CA VAL A 76 28.05 6.43 3.38
C VAL A 76 27.46 6.53 4.79
N ALA A 77 26.52 7.46 4.98
CA ALA A 77 26.02 7.79 6.31
C ALA A 77 24.52 8.07 6.33
N ILE A 78 23.96 8.22 7.53
CA ILE A 78 22.55 8.59 7.70
C ILE A 78 22.34 10.08 7.37
N ASP A 79 23.20 10.94 7.90
CA ASP A 79 23.18 12.39 7.67
C ASP A 79 23.91 12.73 6.37
N HIS A 80 23.14 12.79 5.28
CA HIS A 80 23.65 12.93 3.90
C HIS A 80 23.14 14.18 3.15
N TYR A 81 21.95 14.71 3.49
CA TYR A 81 21.25 15.73 2.68
C TYR A 81 22.06 16.99 2.35
N ASN A 82 22.86 17.49 3.31
CA ASN A 82 23.57 18.76 3.17
C ASN A 82 25.08 18.57 2.95
N LYS A 83 25.51 17.39 2.51
CA LYS A 83 26.92 17.03 2.37
C LYS A 83 27.20 16.60 0.93
N SER A 84 28.08 17.32 0.26
CA SER A 84 28.43 17.07 -1.14
C SER A 84 29.20 15.76 -1.35
N ASP A 85 29.82 15.23 -0.28
CA ASP A 85 30.67 14.06 -0.26
C ASP A 85 30.03 12.85 0.43
N THR A 86 28.72 12.88 0.69
CA THR A 86 28.04 11.82 1.46
C THR A 86 26.81 11.31 0.74
N ILE A 87 26.69 9.98 0.63
CA ILE A 87 25.49 9.31 0.11
C ILE A 87 24.75 8.59 1.25
N PRO A 88 23.42 8.35 1.12
CA PRO A 88 22.66 7.66 2.16
C PRO A 88 23.05 6.18 2.27
N LEU A 89 23.04 5.65 3.50
CA LEU A 89 23.03 4.20 3.73
C LEU A 89 21.82 3.55 3.03
N PRO A 90 21.91 2.27 2.60
CA PRO A 90 20.81 1.61 1.91
C PRO A 90 19.47 1.62 2.67
N ALA A 91 19.49 1.48 4.00
CA ALA A 91 18.29 1.54 4.82
C ALA A 91 17.78 2.98 5.01
N THR A 92 18.68 3.98 5.00
CA THR A 92 18.34 5.40 5.04
C THR A 92 17.62 5.81 3.76
N MET A 93 18.17 5.45 2.59
CA MET A 93 17.55 5.72 1.29
C MET A 93 16.09 5.21 1.22
N ILE A 94 15.83 4.00 1.72
CA ILE A 94 14.48 3.43 1.72
C ILE A 94 13.53 4.20 2.65
N HIS A 95 14.06 4.71 3.77
CA HIS A 95 13.29 5.56 4.67
C HIS A 95 13.02 6.94 4.05
N ASP A 96 13.99 7.56 3.38
CA ASP A 96 13.77 8.81 2.65
C ASP A 96 12.68 8.64 1.57
N LEU A 97 12.76 7.56 0.79
CA LEU A 97 11.73 7.21 -0.20
C LEU A 97 10.36 6.97 0.44
N SER A 98 10.31 6.38 1.64
CA SER A 98 9.05 6.16 2.34
C SER A 98 8.33 7.46 2.70
N GLU A 99 9.08 8.49 3.11
CA GLU A 99 8.49 9.81 3.41
C GLU A 99 7.97 10.51 2.14
N LEU A 100 8.54 10.19 0.97
CA LEU A 100 8.03 10.66 -0.31
C LEU A 100 6.76 9.92 -0.74
N PHE A 101 6.64 8.62 -0.45
CA PHE A 101 5.43 7.84 -0.76
C PHE A 101 4.24 8.23 0.10
N ASP A 102 4.45 8.52 1.39
CA ASP A 102 3.39 8.94 2.32
C ASP A 102 2.60 10.15 1.79
N LYS A 103 3.25 11.04 1.02
CA LYS A 103 2.61 12.21 0.38
C LYS A 103 1.62 11.85 -0.74
N ASN A 104 1.73 10.66 -1.34
CA ASN A 104 0.93 10.21 -2.47
C ASN A 104 -0.19 9.23 -2.06
N GLY A 105 -0.45 9.07 -0.76
CA GLY A 105 -1.54 8.24 -0.23
C GLY A 105 -1.20 6.75 -0.10
N SER A 106 0.04 6.35 -0.35
CA SER A 106 0.55 5.00 -0.09
C SER A 106 1.62 5.08 0.99
N GLN A 107 1.40 4.39 2.11
CA GLN A 107 2.35 4.41 3.22
C GLN A 107 3.30 3.21 3.17
N LEU A 108 4.61 3.47 3.21
CA LEU A 108 5.64 2.45 3.36
C LEU A 108 6.31 2.64 4.72
N ARG A 109 6.42 1.59 5.53
CA ARG A 109 7.14 1.66 6.80
C ARG A 109 8.16 0.53 6.89
N LEU A 110 9.40 0.90 7.19
CA LEU A 110 10.46 -0.03 7.56
C LEU A 110 10.63 0.00 9.08
N TYR A 111 10.35 -1.11 9.74
CA TYR A 111 10.45 -1.28 11.19
C TYR A 111 11.19 -2.57 11.53
N SER A 112 11.67 -2.64 12.77
CA SER A 112 12.45 -3.75 13.33
C SER A 112 12.12 -3.84 14.81
N HIS A 113 12.05 -5.06 15.35
CA HIS A 113 11.93 -5.27 16.79
C HIS A 113 13.17 -4.78 17.55
N TYR A 114 14.31 -4.72 16.86
CA TYR A 114 15.53 -4.06 17.33
C TYR A 114 15.59 -2.66 16.71
N PRO A 115 15.27 -1.59 17.46
CA PRO A 115 15.21 -0.26 16.89
C PRO A 115 16.60 0.19 16.43
N PHE A 116 16.62 0.98 15.35
CA PHE A 116 17.86 1.61 14.89
C PHE A 116 18.29 2.68 15.91
N PRO A 117 19.60 2.96 16.08
CA PRO A 117 20.11 3.88 17.12
C PRO A 117 19.50 5.28 17.11
N GLN A 118 19.05 5.78 15.95
CA GLN A 118 18.39 7.09 15.82
C GLN A 118 16.86 7.02 15.86
N ARG A 119 16.29 5.86 16.20
CA ARG A 119 14.85 5.57 16.17
C ARG A 119 14.39 4.74 17.38
N GLU A 120 15.09 4.86 18.50
CA GLU A 120 14.81 4.06 19.71
C GLU A 120 13.43 4.32 20.32
N GLN A 121 12.84 5.48 20.05
CA GLN A 121 11.49 5.82 20.50
C GLN A 121 10.37 5.16 19.69
N ARG A 122 10.69 4.46 18.58
CA ARG A 122 9.66 3.77 17.79
C ARG A 122 9.30 2.45 18.46
N HIS A 123 8.03 2.32 18.81
CA HIS A 123 7.44 1.07 19.26
C HIS A 123 6.65 0.42 18.13
N LEU A 124 6.72 -0.91 18.05
CA LEU A 124 5.87 -1.68 17.16
C LEU A 124 4.43 -1.60 17.67
N ASP A 125 3.48 -1.42 16.77
CA ASP A 125 2.07 -1.62 17.13
C ASP A 125 1.69 -3.10 17.20
N LYS A 126 0.46 -3.39 17.65
CA LYS A 126 -0.03 -4.76 17.83
C LYS A 126 0.02 -5.60 16.55
N PHE A 127 -0.21 -4.99 15.38
CA PHE A 127 -0.14 -5.69 14.11
C PHE A 127 1.32 -5.98 13.76
N GLU A 128 2.20 -4.99 13.90
CA GLU A 128 3.63 -5.10 13.61
C GLU A 128 4.31 -6.16 14.48
N GLU A 129 3.97 -6.23 15.78
CA GLU A 129 4.46 -7.28 16.69
C GLU A 129 4.01 -8.68 16.26
N LYS A 130 2.73 -8.83 15.91
CA LYS A 130 2.18 -10.11 15.45
C LYS A 130 2.81 -10.54 14.12
N ALA A 131 2.97 -9.59 13.20
CA ALA A 131 3.62 -9.83 11.91
C ALA A 131 5.08 -10.24 12.12
N TRP A 132 5.82 -9.56 13.00
CA TRP A 132 7.20 -9.91 13.36
C TRP A 132 7.33 -11.34 13.86
N PHE A 133 6.48 -11.75 14.81
CA PHE A 133 6.49 -13.11 15.35
C PHE A 133 6.17 -14.17 14.29
N ALA A 134 5.22 -13.90 13.40
CA ALA A 134 4.86 -14.81 12.31
C ALA A 134 5.98 -14.93 11.26
N LEU A 135 6.60 -13.80 10.88
CA LEU A 135 7.68 -13.76 9.88
C LEU A 135 8.96 -14.42 10.38
N ASN A 136 9.25 -14.37 11.68
CA ASN A 136 10.39 -15.10 12.25
C ASN A 136 10.24 -16.63 12.13
N GLN A 137 9.02 -17.14 12.08
CA GLN A 137 8.75 -18.57 11.88
C GLN A 137 8.64 -18.93 10.40
N GLN A 138 8.04 -18.05 9.60
CA GLN A 138 7.80 -18.25 8.17
C GLN A 138 8.16 -16.99 7.38
N PRO A 139 9.45 -16.82 6.99
CA PRO A 139 9.95 -15.58 6.39
C PRO A 139 9.30 -15.19 5.05
N GLU A 140 8.76 -16.17 4.31
CA GLU A 140 8.11 -15.95 3.01
C GLU A 140 6.63 -15.62 3.11
N LYS A 141 6.05 -15.69 4.31
CA LYS A 141 4.62 -15.46 4.50
C LYS A 141 4.28 -13.98 4.36
N VAL A 142 3.18 -13.68 3.67
CA VAL A 142 2.58 -12.34 3.67
C VAL A 142 1.55 -12.28 4.79
N ILE A 143 1.63 -11.23 5.62
CA ILE A 143 0.70 -10.98 6.72
C ILE A 143 -0.08 -9.72 6.37
N GLU A 144 -1.40 -9.83 6.33
CA GLU A 144 -2.28 -8.73 5.95
C GLU A 144 -3.40 -8.55 6.97
N THR A 145 -3.85 -7.32 7.13
CA THR A 145 -5.03 -6.97 7.93
C THR A 145 -5.82 -5.85 7.27
N LEU A 146 -7.15 -5.90 7.41
CA LEU A 146 -8.02 -4.80 7.02
C LEU A 146 -8.36 -3.99 8.27
N GLU A 147 -7.88 -2.76 8.34
CA GLU A 147 -8.16 -1.82 9.41
C GLU A 147 -9.21 -0.79 8.95
N ILE A 148 -10.13 -0.44 9.84
CA ILE A 148 -11.12 0.61 9.59
C ILE A 148 -10.62 1.86 10.31
N GLN A 149 -10.25 2.88 9.55
CA GLN A 149 -9.77 4.16 10.06
C GLN A 149 -10.76 5.26 9.67
N GLY A 150 -11.69 5.58 10.59
CA GLY A 150 -12.83 6.45 10.30
C GLY A 150 -13.74 5.85 9.23
N ASP A 151 -13.99 6.60 8.16
CA ASP A 151 -14.83 6.15 7.02
C ASP A 151 -14.05 5.36 5.95
N LYS A 152 -12.74 5.14 6.14
CA LYS A 152 -11.87 4.47 5.16
C LYS A 152 -11.45 3.09 5.63
N SER A 153 -11.39 2.15 4.69
CA SER A 153 -10.76 0.83 4.90
C SER A 153 -9.31 0.90 4.42
N LEU A 154 -8.37 0.53 5.28
CA LEU A 154 -6.95 0.42 4.99
C LEU A 154 -6.56 -1.06 4.94
N LEU A 155 -5.96 -1.51 3.85
CA LEU A 155 -5.28 -2.80 3.81
C LEU A 155 -3.82 -2.58 4.20
N ARG A 156 -3.36 -3.29 5.22
CA ARG A 156 -1.99 -3.25 5.71
C ARG A 156 -1.35 -4.61 5.63
#